data_AF-A0A9E8S8E0-F1
#
_entry.id   AF-A0A9E8S8E0-F1
#
_cell.length_a   1.000
_cell.length_b   1.000
_cell.length_c   1.000
_cell.angle_alpha   90.00
_cell.angle_beta   90.00
_cell.angle_gamma   90.00
#
_symmetry.space_group_name_H-M   'P 1'
#
loop_
_entity.id
_entity.type
_entity.pdbx_description
1 polymer ?
#
loop_
_entity_poly.entity_id
_entity_poly.type
_entity_poly.pdbx_seq_one_letter_code
_entity_poly.pdbx_strand_id
1 'polypeptide(L)' 'MIHTTAAILNNWGEQGWELVQVVPGPEGGLVAYLKRPKAA' A
#
# COMPACT_ATOMS: atom_id res chain seq x y z
N MET A 1 7.54 18.47 -0.13
CA MET A 1 7.60 17.00 -0.05
C MET A 1 6.37 16.46 -0.74
N ILE A 2 6.52 15.72 -1.84
CA ILE A 2 5.38 15.22 -2.63
C ILE A 2 4.93 13.93 -1.96
N HIS A 3 3.71 13.91 -1.41
CA HIS A 3 3.09 12.69 -0.91
C HIS A 3 2.58 11.88 -2.11
N THR A 4 3.49 11.23 -2.83
CA THR A 4 3.10 10.30 -3.89
C THR A 4 2.62 9.00 -3.26
N THR A 5 1.63 8.35 -3.87
CA THR A 5 1.14 7.04 -3.44
C THR A 5 2.29 6.03 -3.29
N ALA A 6 3.29 6.10 -4.19
CA ALA A 6 4.50 5.27 -4.11
C ALA A 6 5.25 5.42 -2.77
N ALA A 7 5.43 6.64 -2.27
CA ALA A 7 6.13 6.87 -1.00
C ALA A 7 5.38 6.26 0.20
N ILE A 8 4.05 6.31 0.18
CA ILE A 8 3.19 5.72 1.21
C ILE A 8 3.32 4.19 1.17
N LEU A 9 3.18 3.58 -0.02
CA LEU A 9 3.27 2.12 -0.17
C LEU A 9 4.64 1.57 0.25
N ASN A 10 5.72 2.29 -0.07
CA ASN A 10 7.07 1.91 0.37
C ASN A 10 7.19 1.89 1.90
N ASN A 11 6.62 2.88 2.61
CA ASN A 11 6.64 2.90 4.09
C ASN A 11 5.92 1.69 4.70
N TRP A 12 4.76 1.30 4.15
CA TRP A 12 4.06 0.10 4.61
C TRP A 12 4.86 -1.19 4.30
N GLY A 13 5.53 -1.23 3.14
CA GLY A 13 6.47 -2.29 2.78
C GLY A 13 7.58 -2.47 3.81
N GLU A 14 8.20 -1.37 4.25
CA GLU A 14 9.23 -1.38 5.30
C GLU A 14 8.69 -1.86 6.65
N GLN A 15 7.41 -1.63 6.94
CA GLN A 15 6.73 -2.16 8.13
C GLN A 15 6.39 -3.66 8.03
N GLY A 16 6.81 -4.33 6.95
CA GLY A 16 6.61 -5.77 6.74
C GLY A 16 5.24 -6.11 6.16
N TRP A 17 4.54 -5.14 5.57
CA TRP A 17 3.33 -5.41 4.82
C TRP A 17 3.66 -5.71 3.37
N GLU A 18 3.11 -6.80 2.84
CA GLU A 18 3.27 -7.15 1.44
C GLU A 18 2.15 -6.52 0.61
N LEU A 19 2.52 -5.72 -0.39
CA LEU A 19 1.56 -5.14 -1.32
C LEU A 19 1.01 -6.23 -2.25
N VAL A 20 -0.29 -6.50 -2.16
CA VAL A 20 -0.96 -7.54 -2.97
C VAL A 20 -1.55 -6.96 -4.23
N GLN A 21 -2.22 -5.81 -4.14
CA GLN A 21 -2.93 -5.22 -5.28
C GLN A 21 -3.14 -3.71 -5.08
N VAL A 22 -3.14 -2.96 -6.18
CA VAL A 22 -3.56 -1.56 -6.23
C VAL A 22 -4.72 -1.43 -7.22
N VAL A 23 -5.82 -0.81 -6.81
CA VAL A 23 -6.99 -0.56 -7.66
C VAL A 23 -7.35 0.93 -7.68
N PRO A 24 -7.82 1.45 -8.83
CA PRO A 24 -8.46 2.76 -8.87
C PRO A 24 -9.83 2.67 -8.19
N GLY A 25 -10.08 3.57 -7.25
CA GLY A 25 -11.37 3.74 -6.61
C GLY A 25 -12.36 4.43 -7.55
N PRO A 26 -13.68 4.23 -7.32
CA PRO A 26 -14.73 4.80 -8.18
C PRO A 26 -14.72 6.34 -8.21
N GLU A 27 -14.13 6.99 -7.21
CA GLU A 27 -14.03 8.46 -7.09
C GLU A 27 -12.64 9.02 -7.48
N GLY A 28 -11.77 8.20 -8.11
CA GLY A 28 -10.46 8.64 -8.60
C GLY A 28 -9.30 8.54 -7.59
N GLY A 29 -9.53 7.97 -6.41
CA GLY A 29 -8.48 7.62 -5.44
C GLY A 29 -7.77 6.30 -5.78
N LEU A 30 -6.60 6.05 -5.18
CA LEU A 30 -5.92 4.75 -5.27
C LEU A 30 -6.13 3.97 -3.97
N VAL A 31 -6.58 2.73 -4.08
CA VAL A 31 -6.73 1.80 -2.96
C VAL A 31 -5.68 0.70 -3.09
N ALA A 32 -4.88 0.51 -2.06
CA ALA A 32 -3.89 -0.56 -2.00
C ALA A 32 -4.28 -1.60 -0.95
N TYR A 33 -4.28 -2.86 -1.35
CA TYR A 33 -4.48 -3.99 -0.46
C TYR A 33 -3.12 -4.55 -0.06
N LEU A 34 -2.88 -4.62 1.24
CA LEU A 34 -1.66 -5.19 1.79
C LEU A 34 -1.98 -6.36 2.73
N LYS A 35 -1.10 -7.36 2.72
CA LYS A 35 -1.19 -8.53 3.59
C LYS A 35 -0.06 -8.49 4.61
N ARG A 36 -0.40 -8.72 5.88
CA ARG A 36 0.59 -8.92 6.93
C ARG A 36 0.95 -10.42 7.03
N PRO A 37 2.23 -10.80 7.02
CA PRO A 37 2.61 -12.17 7.34
C PRO A 37 2.16 -12.47 8.79
N LYS A 38 1.46 -13.58 8.98
CA LYS A 38 1.12 -14.05 10.32
C LYS A 38 2.43 -14.49 10.97
N ALA A 39 2.82 -13.84 12.06
CA ALA A 39 4.02 -14.23 12.81
C ALA A 39 3.95 -15.73 13.08
N ALA A 40 4.99 -16.44 12.67
CA ALA A 40 5.12 -17.89 12.85
C ALA A 40 5.24 -18.27 14.32
#